data_AF-A0A6B9CRH7-F1
#
_entry.id   AF-A0A6B9CRH7-F1
#
_cell.length_a   1.000
_cell.length_b   1.000
_cell.length_c   1.000
_cell.angle_alpha   90.00
_cell.angle_beta   90.00
_cell.angle_gamma   90.00
#
_symmetry.space_group_name_H-M   'P 1'
#
loop_
_entity.id
_entity.type
_entity.pdbx_description
1 polymer ?
#
loop_
_entity_poly.entity_id
_entity_poly.type
_entity_poly.pdbx_seq_one_letter_code
_entity_poly.pdbx_strand_id
1 'polypeptide(L)'
;IKLVIFIYIFLWLVVTATLQYFDVYNIIIYTVLNLNEWLRMTVVIQYFIIVELVKLMFVRLNENLLGLLRPIDPLCEVAQGLEWEKQFSQLWKFHADLSKLSRDISSFYSLSMLLIIVGKFINSILITYNMVKPIFLGGQYLTEYQYVNRSMCMIVYLIPIVLLTTSVSDTLNE
;
A
#
# COMPACT_ATOMS: atom_id res chain seq x y z
N ILE A 1 -3.41 -8.51 5.07
CA ILE A 1 -2.34 -7.48 5.19
C ILE A 1 -1.10 -8.00 5.93
N LYS A 2 -1.17 -8.41 7.20
CA LYS A 2 0.01 -8.91 7.95
C LYS A 2 0.76 -10.04 7.22
N LEU A 3 0.03 -11.00 6.67
CA LEU A 3 0.59 -12.08 5.85
C LEU A 3 1.26 -11.57 4.56
N VAL A 4 0.67 -10.59 3.88
CA VAL A 4 1.21 -9.99 2.65
C VAL A 4 2.52 -9.25 2.94
N ILE A 5 2.56 -8.48 4.03
CA ILE A 5 3.78 -7.79 4.49
C ILE A 5 4.87 -8.80 4.84
N PHE A 6 4.51 -9.89 5.54
CA PHE A 6 5.45 -10.96 5.88
C PHE A 6 6.02 -11.65 4.64
N ILE A 7 5.17 -12.05 3.69
CA ILE A 7 5.58 -12.65 2.41
C ILE A 7 6.50 -11.68 1.65
N TYR A 8 6.17 -10.39 1.65
CA TYR A 8 6.97 -9.37 0.98
C TYR A 8 8.37 -9.21 1.59
N ILE A 9 8.46 -9.14 2.93
CA ILE A 9 9.74 -9.06 3.64
C ILE A 9 10.57 -10.33 3.40
N PHE A 10 9.94 -11.49 3.44
CA PHE A 10 10.60 -12.77 3.19
C PHE A 10 11.17 -12.85 1.77
N LEU A 11 10.40 -12.46 0.76
CA LEU A 11 10.87 -12.42 -0.63
C LEU A 11 12.05 -11.46 -0.80
N TRP A 12 12.03 -10.31 -0.12
CA TRP A 12 13.15 -9.38 -0.12
C TRP A 12 14.42 -9.94 0.53
N LEU A 13 14.29 -10.66 1.64
CA LEU A 13 15.41 -11.34 2.28
C LEU A 13 16.06 -12.35 1.31
N VAL A 14 15.25 -13.14 0.60
CA VAL A 14 15.73 -14.07 -0.42
C VAL A 14 16.48 -13.34 -1.54
N VAL A 15 15.91 -12.25 -2.08
CA VAL A 15 16.57 -11.42 -3.10
C VAL A 15 17.93 -10.92 -2.61
N THR A 16 18.00 -10.39 -1.38
CA THR A 16 19.27 -9.90 -0.82
C THR A 16 20.30 -11.01 -0.57
N ALA A 17 19.87 -12.21 -0.18
CA ALA A 17 20.75 -13.35 0.05
C ALA A 17 21.41 -13.86 -1.25
N THR A 18 20.78 -13.64 -2.41
CA THR A 18 21.38 -14.02 -3.70
C THR A 18 22.42 -13.03 -4.22
N LEU A 19 22.54 -11.83 -3.62
CA LEU A 19 23.48 -10.79 -4.05
C LEU A 19 24.96 -11.18 -3.87
N GLN A 20 25.25 -12.08 -2.92
CA GLN A 20 26.62 -12.55 -2.64
C GLN A 20 27.27 -13.29 -3.84
N TYR A 21 26.47 -13.71 -4.82
CA TYR A 21 26.93 -14.44 -6.00
C TYR A 21 27.19 -13.54 -7.22
N PHE A 22 27.11 -12.22 -7.05
CA PHE A 22 27.32 -11.24 -8.12
C PHE A 22 28.67 -10.53 -8.02
N ASP A 23 29.22 -10.11 -9.16
CA ASP A 23 30.43 -9.28 -9.21
C ASP A 23 30.26 -7.94 -8.46
N VAL A 24 31.36 -7.36 -7.98
CA VAL A 24 31.38 -6.10 -7.22
C VAL A 24 30.64 -4.95 -7.93
N TYR A 25 30.80 -4.84 -9.25
CA TYR A 25 30.07 -3.84 -10.04
C TYR A 25 28.55 -4.04 -9.99
N ASN A 26 28.11 -5.30 -10.12
CA ASN A 26 26.70 -5.65 -10.01
C ASN A 26 26.19 -5.41 -8.59
N ILE A 27 26.98 -5.71 -7.55
CA ILE A 27 26.61 -5.45 -6.16
C ILE A 27 26.32 -3.97 -5.92
N ILE A 28 27.16 -3.05 -6.44
CA ILE A 28 26.93 -1.60 -6.27
C ILE A 28 25.62 -1.18 -6.94
N ILE A 29 25.39 -1.59 -8.19
CA ILE A 29 24.15 -1.28 -8.92
C ILE A 29 22.93 -1.83 -8.18
N TYR A 30 22.98 -3.09 -7.77
CA TYR A 30 21.89 -3.72 -7.02
C TYR A 30 21.65 -3.04 -5.67
N THR A 31 22.69 -2.59 -4.98
CA THR A 31 22.56 -1.90 -3.69
C THR A 31 21.84 -0.57 -3.86
N VAL A 32 22.20 0.22 -4.87
CA VAL A 32 21.53 1.50 -5.18
C VAL A 32 20.06 1.27 -5.56
N LEU A 33 19.79 0.29 -6.42
CA LEU A 33 18.42 -0.07 -6.82
C LEU A 33 17.59 -0.55 -5.62
N ASN A 34 18.17 -1.37 -4.76
CA ASN A 34 17.51 -1.88 -3.56
C ASN A 34 17.20 -0.74 -2.59
N LEU A 35 18.14 0.18 -2.32
CA LEU A 35 17.88 1.35 -1.48
C LEU A 35 16.69 2.17 -1.98
N ASN A 36 16.59 2.36 -3.30
CA ASN A 36 15.45 3.06 -3.90
C ASN A 36 14.13 2.29 -3.74
N GLU A 37 14.14 0.96 -3.83
CA GLU A 37 12.95 0.14 -3.53
C GLU A 37 12.58 0.19 -2.04
N TRP A 38 13.54 0.19 -1.11
CA TRP A 38 13.30 0.36 0.32
C TRP A 38 12.63 1.71 0.64
N LEU A 39 13.09 2.79 0.02
CA LEU A 39 12.47 4.12 0.14
C LEU A 39 11.02 4.10 -0.35
N ARG A 40 10.77 3.55 -1.54
CA ARG A 40 9.41 3.41 -2.08
C ARG A 40 8.51 2.57 -1.19
N MET A 41 9.02 1.48 -0.61
CA MET A 41 8.25 0.64 0.31
C MET A 41 7.94 1.35 1.62
N THR A 42 8.84 2.19 2.13
CA THR A 42 8.56 3.04 3.30
C THR A 42 7.38 3.97 3.03
N VAL A 43 7.34 4.61 1.85
CA VAL A 43 6.21 5.48 1.45
C VAL A 43 4.90 4.69 1.38
N VAL A 44 4.93 3.47 0.82
CA VAL A 44 3.74 2.60 0.75
C VAL A 44 3.25 2.20 2.13
N ILE A 45 4.16 1.82 3.05
CA ILE A 45 3.82 1.44 4.43
C ILE A 45 3.25 2.65 5.18
N GLN A 46 3.85 3.84 5.04
CA GLN A 46 3.35 5.06 5.67
C GLN A 46 1.92 5.37 5.22
N TYR A 47 1.66 5.35 3.91
CA TYR A 47 0.32 5.54 3.39
C TYR A 47 -0.66 4.52 3.96
N PHE A 48 -0.29 3.24 3.98
CA PHE A 48 -1.15 2.18 4.49
C PHE A 48 -1.52 2.39 5.96
N ILE A 49 -0.54 2.73 6.80
CA ILE A 49 -0.77 3.05 8.22
C ILE A 49 -1.73 4.23 8.37
N ILE A 50 -1.53 5.29 7.58
CA ILE A 50 -2.37 6.48 7.63
C ILE A 50 -3.82 6.16 7.22
N VAL A 51 -4.01 5.40 6.14
CA VAL A 51 -5.34 4.99 5.68
C VAL A 51 -6.05 4.13 6.73
N GLU A 52 -5.34 3.19 7.35
CA GLU A 52 -5.91 2.35 8.42
C GLU A 52 -6.31 3.19 9.64
N LEU A 53 -5.49 4.17 10.03
CA LEU A 53 -5.82 5.10 11.10
C LEU A 53 -7.07 5.93 10.79
N VAL A 54 -7.17 6.47 9.57
CA VAL A 54 -8.36 7.21 9.12
C VAL A 54 -9.60 6.32 9.13
N LYS A 55 -9.49 5.07 8.66
CA LYS A 55 -10.57 4.09 8.70
C LYS A 55 -11.04 3.81 10.12
N LEU A 56 -10.11 3.61 11.07
CA LEU A 56 -10.44 3.42 12.49
C LEU A 56 -11.16 4.65 13.07
N MET A 57 -10.75 5.87 12.69
CA MET A 57 -11.44 7.09 13.11
C MET A 57 -12.88 7.17 12.56
N PHE A 58 -13.11 6.75 11.31
CA PHE A 58 -14.45 6.69 10.74
C PHE A 58 -15.33 5.65 11.43
N VAL A 59 -14.79 4.47 11.74
CA VAL A 59 -15.51 3.43 12.49
C VAL A 59 -15.94 3.98 13.85
N ARG A 60 -15.03 4.61 14.58
CA ARG A 60 -15.32 5.19 15.90
C ARG A 60 -16.34 6.34 15.83
N LEU A 61 -16.25 7.18 14.81
CA LEU A 61 -17.23 8.23 14.57
C LEU A 61 -18.62 7.63 14.31
N ASN A 62 -18.70 6.56 13.52
CA ASN A 62 -19.95 5.88 13.22
C ASN A 62 -20.56 5.22 14.47
N GLU A 63 -19.73 4.60 15.32
CA GLU A 63 -20.16 4.06 16.62
C GLU A 63 -20.73 5.16 17.53
N ASN A 64 -20.09 6.33 17.58
CA ASN A 64 -20.59 7.46 18.36
C ASN A 64 -21.92 8.00 17.83
N LEU A 65 -22.08 8.08 16.49
CA LEU A 65 -23.33 8.47 15.85
C LEU A 65 -24.47 7.47 16.15
N LEU A 66 -24.18 6.18 16.08
CA LEU A 66 -25.13 5.12 16.44
C LEU A 66 -25.51 5.17 17.94
N GLY A 67 -24.55 5.48 18.80
CA GLY A 67 -24.78 5.71 20.22
C GLY A 67 -25.71 6.90 20.48
N LEU A 68 -25.59 7.96 19.68
CA LEU A 68 -26.44 9.15 19.75
C LEU A 68 -27.87 8.92 19.21
N LEU A 69 -28.03 7.93 18.32
CA LEU A 69 -29.32 7.54 17.73
C LEU A 69 -30.11 6.53 18.57
N ARG A 70 -29.52 5.96 19.63
CA ARG A 70 -30.23 5.02 20.51
C ARG A 70 -31.40 5.73 21.20
N PRO A 71 -32.59 5.08 21.30
CA PRO A 71 -33.78 5.73 21.81
C PRO A 71 -33.56 6.22 23.25
N ILE A 72 -33.90 7.48 23.47
CA ILE A 72 -33.78 8.16 24.75
C ILE A 72 -35.10 7.97 25.52
N ASP A 73 -35.00 7.68 26.82
CA ASP A 73 -36.17 7.61 27.72
C ASP A 73 -36.93 8.96 27.73
N PRO A 74 -38.28 8.94 27.63
CA PRO A 74 -39.11 10.14 27.45
C PRO A 74 -39.14 11.10 28.65
N LEU A 75 -38.47 10.78 29.76
CA LEU A 75 -38.48 11.58 31.00
C LEU A 75 -37.42 12.69 31.04
N CYS A 76 -36.58 12.84 30.01
CA CYS A 76 -35.39 13.71 30.06
C CYS A 76 -35.24 14.67 28.85
N GLU A 77 -36.35 14.92 28.12
CA GLU A 77 -36.35 15.53 26.78
C GLU A 77 -35.83 16.98 26.67
N VAL A 78 -35.99 17.83 27.70
CA VAL A 78 -35.74 19.29 27.53
C VAL A 78 -34.28 19.69 27.79
N ALA A 79 -33.62 19.13 28.80
CA ALA A 79 -32.19 19.38 29.06
C ALA A 79 -31.30 18.65 28.04
N GLN A 80 -31.77 17.52 27.51
CA GLN A 80 -31.03 16.71 26.54
C GLN A 80 -31.07 17.28 25.13
N GLY A 81 -32.11 18.03 24.72
CA GLY A 81 -32.19 18.60 23.37
C GLY A 81 -31.00 19.51 23.02
N LEU A 82 -30.62 20.40 23.94
CA LEU A 82 -29.49 21.32 23.76
C LEU A 82 -28.13 20.58 23.79
N GLU A 83 -28.02 19.55 24.62
CA GLU A 83 -26.80 18.74 24.74
C GLU A 83 -26.62 17.80 23.54
N TRP A 84 -27.73 17.26 23.00
CA TRP A 84 -27.78 16.45 21.80
C TRP A 84 -27.40 17.26 20.55
N GLU A 85 -27.94 18.47 20.40
CA GLU A 85 -27.60 19.38 19.31
C GLU A 85 -26.11 19.76 19.35
N LYS A 86 -25.56 20.01 20.55
CA LYS A 86 -24.13 20.30 20.74
C LYS A 86 -23.25 19.09 20.41
N GLN A 87 -23.61 17.89 20.88
CA GLN A 87 -22.87 16.65 20.59
C GLN A 87 -22.93 16.28 19.11
N PHE A 88 -24.10 16.42 18.48
CA PHE A 88 -24.28 16.19 17.04
C PHE A 88 -23.45 17.18 16.22
N SER A 89 -23.47 18.47 16.57
CA SER A 89 -22.66 19.51 15.91
C SER A 89 -21.15 19.20 16.02
N GLN A 90 -20.69 18.70 17.18
CA GLN A 90 -19.30 18.27 17.35
C GLN A 90 -18.95 17.05 16.48
N LEU A 91 -19.82 16.04 16.44
CA LEU A 91 -19.65 14.85 15.60
C LEU A 91 -19.65 15.20 14.11
N TRP A 92 -20.53 16.11 13.69
CA TRP A 92 -20.60 16.62 12.32
C TRP A 92 -19.31 17.36 11.93
N LYS A 93 -18.83 18.24 12.80
CA LYS A 93 -17.55 18.93 12.59
C LYS A 93 -16.39 17.93 12.49
N PHE A 94 -16.36 16.94 13.38
CA PHE A 94 -15.35 15.89 13.35
C PHE A 94 -15.43 15.06 12.05
N HIS A 95 -16.62 14.73 11.56
CA HIS A 95 -16.82 14.09 10.27
C HIS A 95 -16.26 14.92 9.11
N ALA A 96 -16.55 16.23 9.09
CA ALA A 96 -16.07 17.15 8.06
C ALA A 96 -14.53 17.26 8.07
N ASP A 97 -13.94 17.39 9.26
CA ASP A 97 -12.48 17.45 9.43
C ASP A 97 -11.81 16.13 9.01
N LEU A 98 -12.40 14.99 9.37
CA LEU A 98 -11.89 13.67 8.99
C LEU A 98 -12.03 13.41 7.47
N SER A 99 -13.14 13.85 6.87
CA SER A 99 -13.34 13.78 5.42
C SER A 99 -12.33 14.65 4.67
N LYS A 100 -12.05 15.86 5.18
CA LYS A 100 -11.02 16.73 4.64
C LYS A 100 -9.64 16.09 4.75
N LEU A 101 -9.28 15.57 5.92
CA LEU A 101 -8.03 14.87 6.15
C LEU A 101 -7.86 13.68 5.20
N SER A 102 -8.91 12.88 5.00
CA SER A 102 -8.91 11.76 4.05
C SER A 102 -8.61 12.22 2.62
N ARG A 103 -9.24 13.31 2.16
CA ARG A 103 -8.97 13.89 0.82
C ARG A 103 -7.55 14.42 0.71
N ASP A 104 -7.06 15.12 1.74
CA ASP A 104 -5.71 15.68 1.77
C ASP A 104 -4.64 14.56 1.70
N ILE A 105 -4.83 13.48 2.45
CA ILE A 105 -3.98 12.28 2.41
C ILE A 105 -4.01 11.65 1.01
N SER A 106 -5.21 11.45 0.44
CA SER A 106 -5.35 10.87 -0.89
C SER A 106 -4.65 11.73 -1.94
N SER A 107 -4.82 13.05 -1.88
CA SER A 107 -4.15 14.00 -2.78
C SER A 107 -2.62 13.91 -2.65
N PHE A 108 -2.10 13.95 -1.42
CA PHE A 108 -0.67 13.90 -1.15
C PHE A 108 0.01 12.61 -1.64
N TYR A 109 -0.62 11.45 -1.43
CA TYR A 109 -0.04 10.16 -1.80
C TYR A 109 -0.37 9.71 -3.23
N SER A 110 -1.36 10.31 -3.89
CA SER A 110 -1.85 9.87 -5.22
C SER A 110 -0.73 9.75 -6.26
N LEU A 111 0.04 10.83 -6.46
CA LEU A 111 1.11 10.88 -7.45
C LEU A 111 2.24 9.91 -7.09
N SER A 112 2.65 9.90 -5.82
CA SER A 112 3.71 9.01 -5.34
C SER A 112 3.33 7.53 -5.54
N MET A 113 2.09 7.17 -5.24
CA MET A 113 1.59 5.81 -5.45
C MET A 113 1.53 5.46 -6.94
N LEU A 114 1.04 6.37 -7.78
CA LEU A 114 1.01 6.18 -9.23
C LEU A 114 2.41 5.91 -9.78
N LEU A 115 3.40 6.74 -9.40
CA LEU A 115 4.79 6.59 -9.83
C LEU A 115 5.40 5.26 -9.35
N ILE A 116 5.11 4.84 -8.12
CA ILE A 116 5.56 3.54 -7.60
C ILE A 116 4.97 2.39 -8.43
N ILE A 117 3.68 2.44 -8.77
CA ILE A 117 3.01 1.41 -9.57
C ILE A 117 3.58 1.36 -10.99
N VAL A 118 3.68 2.52 -11.66
CA VAL A 118 4.25 2.62 -13.01
C VAL A 118 5.68 2.11 -13.03
N GLY A 119 6.48 2.49 -12.03
CA GLY A 119 7.85 1.98 -11.88
C GLY A 119 7.91 0.46 -11.73
N LYS A 120 7.04 -0.13 -10.91
CA LYS A 120 6.95 -1.59 -10.76
C LYS A 120 6.53 -2.28 -12.06
N PHE A 121 5.60 -1.69 -12.81
CA PHE A 121 5.16 -2.20 -14.10
C PHE A 121 6.29 -2.20 -15.13
N ILE A 122 7.00 -1.08 -15.30
CA ILE A 122 8.15 -0.96 -16.20
C ILE A 122 9.25 -1.96 -15.80
N ASN A 123 9.57 -2.06 -14.50
CA ASN A 123 10.56 -3.03 -14.02
C ASN A 123 10.15 -4.47 -14.33
N SER A 124 8.87 -4.82 -14.20
CA SER A 124 8.37 -6.15 -14.56
C SER A 124 8.56 -6.46 -16.05
N ILE A 125 8.28 -5.50 -16.93
CA ILE A 125 8.53 -5.64 -18.38
C ILE A 125 10.02 -5.85 -18.64
N LEU A 126 10.89 -5.04 -18.03
CA LEU A 126 12.34 -5.14 -18.21
C LEU A 126 12.89 -6.49 -17.73
N ILE A 127 12.42 -6.99 -16.58
CA ILE A 127 12.80 -8.32 -16.07
C ILE A 127 12.36 -9.40 -17.04
N THR A 128 11.12 -9.34 -17.52
CA THR A 128 10.58 -10.30 -18.49
C THR A 128 11.42 -10.30 -19.77
N TYR A 129 11.68 -9.13 -20.33
CA TYR A 129 12.54 -8.98 -21.51
C TYR A 129 13.92 -9.59 -21.27
N ASN A 130 14.54 -9.29 -20.13
CA ASN A 130 15.86 -9.78 -19.77
C ASN A 130 15.91 -11.30 -19.49
N MET A 131 14.80 -11.94 -19.15
CA MET A 131 14.69 -13.40 -19.02
C MET A 131 14.46 -14.07 -20.38
N VAL A 132 13.72 -13.42 -21.26
CA VAL A 132 13.38 -13.94 -22.60
C VAL A 132 14.55 -13.78 -23.58
N LYS A 133 15.28 -12.66 -23.49
CA LYS A 133 16.44 -12.32 -24.35
C LYS A 133 17.44 -13.49 -24.55
N PRO A 134 17.95 -14.17 -23.51
CA PRO A 134 18.90 -15.28 -23.70
C PRO A 134 18.31 -16.50 -24.40
N ILE A 135 16.98 -16.72 -24.29
CA ILE A 135 16.29 -17.84 -24.96
C ILE A 135 16.25 -17.62 -26.48
N PHE A 136 15.98 -16.39 -26.93
CA PHE A 136 15.79 -16.07 -28.34
C PHE A 136 17.07 -15.66 -29.08
N LEU A 137 17.99 -14.97 -28.41
CA LEU A 137 19.20 -14.41 -29.05
C LEU A 137 20.46 -15.26 -28.84
N GLY A 138 20.38 -16.37 -28.10
CA GLY A 138 21.49 -17.32 -27.95
C GLY A 138 22.77 -16.75 -27.31
N GLY A 139 22.67 -15.61 -26.60
CA GLY A 139 23.78 -14.96 -25.91
C GLY A 139 23.87 -15.31 -24.42
N GLN A 140 25.07 -15.15 -23.83
CA GLN A 140 25.46 -15.39 -22.43
C GLN A 140 24.33 -15.91 -21.52
N TYR A 141 24.34 -17.21 -21.26
CA TYR A 141 23.41 -17.87 -20.36
C TYR A 141 23.51 -17.22 -18.97
N LEU A 142 22.37 -16.74 -18.46
CA LEU A 142 22.26 -16.35 -17.06
C LEU A 142 22.56 -17.60 -16.20
N THR A 143 23.30 -17.41 -15.11
CA THR A 143 23.50 -18.51 -14.14
C THR A 143 22.17 -18.89 -13.49
N GLU A 144 22.06 -20.12 -12.99
CA GLU A 144 20.85 -20.62 -12.33
C GLU A 144 20.38 -19.67 -11.21
N TYR A 145 21.32 -19.14 -10.43
CA TYR A 145 21.06 -18.15 -9.38
C TYR A 145 20.50 -16.83 -9.91
N GLN A 146 20.92 -16.39 -11.10
CA GLN A 146 20.39 -15.17 -11.72
C GLN A 146 18.95 -15.36 -12.22
N TYR A 147 18.59 -16.57 -12.69
CA TYR A 147 17.21 -16.91 -13.03
C TYR A 147 16.31 -16.95 -11.81
N VAL A 148 16.76 -17.59 -10.71
CA VAL A 148 16.02 -17.64 -9.45
C VAL A 148 15.83 -16.24 -8.88
N ASN A 149 16.88 -15.41 -8.85
CA ASN A 149 16.76 -14.03 -8.35
C ASN A 149 15.79 -13.19 -9.19
N ARG A 150 15.89 -13.27 -10.53
CA ARG A 150 15.01 -12.50 -11.42
C ARG A 150 13.55 -12.93 -11.36
N SER A 151 13.28 -14.23 -11.23
CA SER A 151 11.91 -14.73 -11.04
C SER A 151 11.33 -14.30 -9.69
N MET A 152 12.11 -14.34 -8.61
CA MET A 152 11.68 -13.83 -7.30
C MET A 152 11.39 -12.32 -7.34
N CYS A 153 12.27 -11.52 -7.96
CA CYS A 153 12.02 -10.10 -8.19
C CYS A 153 10.74 -9.84 -8.98
N MET A 154 10.46 -10.64 -10.01
CA MET A 154 9.23 -10.53 -10.79
C MET A 154 7.99 -10.72 -9.90
N ILE A 155 7.97 -11.75 -9.05
CA ILE A 155 6.88 -12.02 -8.11
C ILE A 155 6.68 -10.83 -7.15
N VAL A 156 7.78 -10.29 -6.61
CA VAL A 156 7.76 -9.11 -5.72
C VAL A 156 7.16 -7.88 -6.39
N TYR A 157 7.39 -7.68 -7.69
CA TYR A 157 6.82 -6.55 -8.43
C TYR A 157 5.38 -6.76 -8.86
N LEU A 158 4.97 -7.99 -9.14
CA LEU A 158 3.61 -8.32 -9.57
C LEU A 158 2.59 -8.31 -8.43
N ILE A 159 2.95 -8.79 -7.23
CA ILE A 159 2.03 -8.84 -6.07
C ILE A 159 1.35 -7.47 -5.78
N PRO A 160 2.09 -6.34 -5.67
CA PRO A 160 1.49 -5.03 -5.46
C PRO A 160 0.56 -4.59 -6.60
N ILE A 161 0.92 -4.90 -7.85
CA ILE A 161 0.12 -4.53 -9.02
C ILE A 161 -1.22 -5.28 -8.99
N VAL A 162 -1.17 -6.60 -8.75
CA VAL A 162 -2.38 -7.44 -8.66
C VAL A 162 -3.28 -6.99 -7.52
N LEU A 163 -2.74 -6.81 -6.31
CA LEU A 163 -3.51 -6.36 -5.14
C LEU A 163 -4.21 -5.03 -5.38
N LEU A 164 -3.54 -4.10 -6.07
CA LEU A 164 -4.09 -2.80 -6.35
C LEU A 164 -5.15 -2.85 -7.44
N THR A 165 -4.94 -3.66 -8.49
CA THR A 165 -5.90 -3.86 -9.58
C THR A 165 -7.18 -4.53 -9.07
N THR A 166 -7.07 -5.48 -8.15
CA THR A 166 -8.23 -6.10 -7.49
C THR A 166 -8.96 -5.09 -6.62
N SER A 167 -8.25 -4.30 -5.80
CA SER A 167 -8.92 -3.30 -4.95
C SER A 167 -9.65 -2.21 -5.74
N VAL A 168 -9.09 -1.80 -6.89
CA VAL A 168 -9.74 -0.81 -7.77
C VAL A 168 -10.95 -1.41 -8.48
N SER A 169 -10.87 -2.69 -8.90
CA SER A 169 -12.02 -3.38 -9.50
C SER A 169 -13.16 -3.55 -8.50
N ASP A 170 -12.85 -3.89 -7.25
CA ASP A 170 -13.86 -4.04 -6.21
C ASP A 170 -14.60 -2.70 -5.95
N THR A 171 -13.89 -1.58 -5.95
CA THR A 171 -14.50 -0.24 -5.80
C THR A 171 -15.27 0.27 -7.02
N LEU A 172 -15.02 -0.28 -8.21
CA LEU A 172 -15.76 0.06 -9.44
C LEU A 172 -17.04 -0.77 -9.61
N ASN A 173 -17.11 -1.91 -8.93
CA ASN A 173 -18.25 -2.82 -8.95
C ASN A 173 -19.22 -2.62 -7.75
N GLU A 174 -18.89 -1.72 -6.82
CA GLU A 174 -19.80 -1.16 -5.79
C GLU A 174 -20.53 0.08 -6.31
#